data_AF-A0A1P8S026-F1
#
_entry.id   AF-A0A1P8S026-F1
#
_cell.length_a   1.000
_cell.length_b   1.000
_cell.length_c   1.000
_cell.angle_alpha   90.00
_cell.angle_beta   90.00
_cell.angle_gamma   90.00
#
_symmetry.space_group_name_H-M   'P 1'
#
loop_
_entity.id
_entity.type
_entity.pdbx_description
1 polymer ?
#
loop_
_entity_poly.entity_id
_entity_poly.type
_entity_poly.pdbx_seq_one_letter_code
_entity_poly.pdbx_strand_id
1 'polypeptide(L)'
;MRKDLNDEIGLRYLSDNRQAEYYFDLLPVEQSENSYHFRYIKSGQVIELYSDDAKNFKGQIVNFIQETKEVKTDYGRDNKPKNYVFEKIMIPEVDASKIGQFMLAFKSHKIPTDSLITDWNFNWLDCGIIKFKHKVGDDISDATFTCAHNQNDSVPYVSKIKKLKDTIANTFQLKVVFDEFTDKLPKGESYIIDGWINMYKLSQKQLEWWEKSKPIREYQKTIKDTIDYYLESELNRLIPNSTELDCFDEYRLTFNKNGRLRSMKVDMGFWERMFDKDYQKCRRILKKAFREIKIDFIDPKYMFYRDLSFGGKEIYITDPTLY
;
A
#
# COMPACT_ATOMS: atom_id res chain seq x y z
N MET A 1 4.39 -19.52 -9.50
CA MET A 1 5.82 -19.84 -9.26
C MET A 1 6.30 -19.04 -8.05
N ARG A 2 7.38 -19.47 -7.39
CA ARG A 2 8.01 -18.77 -6.26
C ARG A 2 9.51 -18.70 -6.48
N LYS A 3 10.14 -17.56 -6.17
CA LYS A 3 11.59 -17.38 -6.21
C LYS A 3 12.05 -16.59 -4.99
N ASP A 4 13.02 -17.12 -4.26
CA ASP A 4 13.56 -16.48 -3.06
C ASP A 4 14.27 -15.18 -3.42
N LEU A 5 14.21 -14.20 -2.51
CA LEU A 5 14.93 -12.95 -2.68
C LEU A 5 16.43 -13.19 -2.55
N ASN A 6 17.18 -12.48 -3.39
CA ASN A 6 18.64 -12.46 -3.37
C ASN A 6 19.11 -11.06 -2.95
N ASP A 7 19.83 -10.99 -1.83
CA ASP A 7 20.33 -9.76 -1.24
C ASP A 7 21.23 -8.96 -2.21
N GLU A 8 21.96 -9.63 -3.11
CA GLU A 8 22.85 -9.00 -4.09
C GLU A 8 22.09 -8.34 -5.26
N ILE A 9 20.94 -8.90 -5.63
CA ILE A 9 20.05 -8.36 -6.68
C ILE A 9 19.11 -7.28 -6.12
N GLY A 10 18.96 -7.25 -4.80
CA GLY A 10 18.22 -6.24 -4.05
C GLY A 10 17.07 -6.84 -3.25
N LEU A 11 16.96 -6.36 -2.01
CA LEU A 11 15.88 -6.69 -1.07
C LEU A 11 14.64 -5.79 -1.22
N ARG A 12 14.79 -4.65 -1.90
CA ARG A 12 13.72 -3.69 -2.13
C ARG A 12 12.81 -4.19 -3.25
N TYR A 13 11.54 -3.75 -3.21
CA TYR A 13 10.57 -4.01 -4.26
C TYR A 13 11.13 -3.65 -5.64
N LEU A 14 10.59 -4.31 -6.69
CA LEU A 14 11.11 -4.28 -8.05
C LEU A 14 11.25 -2.84 -8.54
N SER A 15 12.51 -2.38 -8.59
CA SER A 15 12.91 -1.01 -8.83
C SER A 15 13.67 -0.85 -10.13
N ASP A 16 14.05 -1.93 -10.81
CA ASP A 16 14.73 -1.88 -12.10
C ASP A 16 14.39 -3.07 -13.02
N ASN A 17 14.81 -2.96 -14.28
CA ASN A 17 14.60 -4.01 -15.29
C ASN A 17 15.43 -5.28 -15.02
N ARG A 18 16.60 -5.17 -14.38
CA ARG A 18 17.50 -6.30 -14.10
C ARG A 18 16.89 -7.23 -13.06
N GLN A 19 16.19 -6.67 -12.08
CA GLN A 19 15.41 -7.42 -11.10
C GLN A 19 14.30 -8.21 -11.78
N ALA A 20 13.59 -7.62 -12.76
CA ALA A 20 12.58 -8.34 -13.53
C ALA A 20 13.20 -9.48 -14.36
N GLU A 21 14.34 -9.21 -15.02
CA GLU A 21 15.10 -10.21 -15.79
C GLU A 21 15.53 -11.38 -14.91
N TYR A 22 16.13 -11.09 -13.75
CA TYR A 22 16.58 -12.10 -12.80
C TYR A 22 15.41 -12.86 -12.19
N TYR A 23 14.44 -12.20 -11.57
CA TYR A 23 13.43 -12.88 -10.76
C TYR A 23 12.38 -13.61 -11.60
N PHE A 24 12.12 -13.15 -12.81
CA PHE A 24 11.08 -13.72 -13.66
C PHE A 24 11.65 -14.38 -14.91
N ASP A 25 12.96 -14.60 -14.98
CA ASP A 25 13.65 -15.24 -16.10
C ASP A 25 13.23 -14.61 -17.44
N LEU A 26 13.36 -13.28 -17.52
CA LEU A 26 13.06 -12.50 -18.73
C LEU A 26 14.36 -12.17 -19.44
N LEU A 27 14.38 -12.31 -20.77
CA LEU A 27 15.53 -11.95 -21.58
C LEU A 27 15.77 -10.44 -21.52
N PRO A 28 16.99 -9.93 -21.28
CA PRO A 28 17.27 -8.51 -21.39
C PRO A 28 16.85 -7.97 -22.76
N VAL A 29 16.16 -6.82 -22.78
CA VAL A 29 15.60 -6.25 -24.03
C VAL A 29 16.70 -6.01 -25.08
N GLU A 30 17.91 -5.66 -24.64
CA GLU A 30 19.09 -5.46 -25.49
C GLU A 30 19.58 -6.74 -26.14
N GLN A 31 19.35 -7.89 -25.49
CA GLN A 31 19.77 -9.22 -25.97
C GLN A 31 18.68 -9.91 -26.78
N SER A 32 17.53 -9.28 -26.99
CA SER A 32 16.44 -9.84 -27.79
C SER A 32 16.88 -10.04 -29.23
N GLU A 33 16.64 -11.23 -29.77
CA GLU A 33 16.84 -11.50 -31.20
C GLU A 33 15.81 -10.77 -32.07
N ASN A 34 14.67 -10.38 -31.48
CA ASN A 34 13.61 -9.69 -32.18
C ASN A 34 14.00 -8.25 -32.53
N SER A 35 13.61 -7.80 -33.72
CA SER A 35 13.79 -6.40 -34.13
C SER A 35 12.99 -5.43 -33.28
N TYR A 36 11.88 -5.87 -32.70
CA TYR A 36 11.03 -5.07 -31.82
C TYR A 36 10.83 -5.82 -30.51
N HIS A 37 11.17 -5.20 -29.37
CA HIS A 37 10.89 -5.75 -28.04
C HIS A 37 10.54 -4.61 -27.09
N PHE A 38 9.33 -4.65 -26.55
CA PHE A 38 8.83 -3.68 -25.58
C PHE A 38 8.62 -4.36 -24.24
N ARG A 39 9.14 -3.74 -23.19
CA ARG A 39 8.86 -4.08 -21.81
C ARG A 39 8.22 -2.89 -21.11
N TYR A 40 7.08 -3.14 -20.50
CA TYR A 40 6.37 -2.19 -19.66
C TYR A 40 6.27 -2.75 -18.24
N ILE A 41 6.83 -2.04 -17.27
CA ILE A 41 6.82 -2.42 -15.85
C ILE A 41 5.95 -1.42 -15.09
N LYS A 42 5.04 -1.94 -14.29
CA LYS A 42 4.25 -1.19 -13.31
C LYS A 42 4.10 -2.01 -12.03
N SER A 43 3.51 -1.41 -11.01
CA SER A 43 3.14 -2.08 -9.75
C SER A 43 2.45 -3.42 -10.02
N GLY A 44 3.12 -4.50 -9.60
CA GLY A 44 2.66 -5.88 -9.63
C GLY A 44 2.68 -6.57 -11.01
N GLN A 45 3.10 -5.89 -12.09
CA GLN A 45 3.01 -6.45 -13.44
C GLN A 45 4.17 -6.03 -14.36
N VAL A 46 4.69 -6.99 -15.12
CA VAL A 46 5.58 -6.76 -16.27
C VAL A 46 4.87 -7.24 -17.53
N ILE A 47 4.82 -6.42 -18.57
CA ILE A 47 4.26 -6.76 -19.87
C ILE A 47 5.41 -6.80 -20.86
N GLU A 48 5.55 -7.90 -21.59
CA GLU A 48 6.52 -8.06 -22.67
C GLU A 48 5.81 -8.28 -24.00
N LEU A 49 6.23 -7.54 -25.03
CA LEU A 49 5.78 -7.68 -26.41
C LEU A 49 7.01 -7.76 -27.31
N TYR A 50 7.02 -8.67 -28.28
CA TYR A 50 8.13 -8.84 -29.20
C TYR A 50 7.66 -9.25 -30.60
N SER A 51 8.40 -8.81 -31.62
CA SER A 51 8.09 -9.02 -33.04
C SER A 51 9.33 -8.81 -33.91
N ASP A 52 9.38 -9.49 -35.06
CA ASP A 52 10.39 -9.26 -36.10
C ASP A 52 9.93 -8.32 -37.22
N ASP A 53 8.62 -8.20 -37.43
CA ASP A 53 8.05 -7.58 -38.64
C ASP A 53 7.22 -6.31 -38.36
N ALA A 54 7.20 -5.85 -37.10
CA ALA A 54 6.39 -4.73 -36.60
C ALA A 54 4.87 -4.89 -36.79
N LYS A 55 4.39 -6.09 -37.14
CA LYS A 55 2.97 -6.38 -37.41
C LYS A 55 2.45 -7.45 -36.47
N ASN A 56 3.12 -8.59 -36.43
CA ASN A 56 2.71 -9.76 -35.67
C ASN A 56 3.53 -9.78 -34.38
N PHE A 57 2.91 -9.35 -33.28
CA PHE A 57 3.54 -9.39 -31.97
C PHE A 57 3.04 -10.56 -31.16
N LYS A 58 3.98 -11.19 -30.45
CA LYS A 58 3.71 -12.11 -29.35
C LYS A 58 4.02 -11.41 -28.04
N GLY A 59 3.52 -11.94 -26.94
CA GLY A 59 3.79 -11.34 -25.65
C GLY A 59 3.29 -12.13 -24.46
N GLN A 60 3.69 -11.64 -23.30
CA GLN A 60 3.31 -12.20 -22.01
C GLN A 60 3.12 -11.11 -20.96
N ILE A 61 2.27 -11.40 -19.97
CA ILE A 61 2.12 -10.63 -18.74
C ILE A 61 2.72 -11.48 -17.62
N VAL A 62 3.61 -10.88 -16.84
CA VAL A 62 4.11 -11.44 -15.59
C VAL A 62 3.44 -10.70 -14.45
N ASN A 63 2.48 -11.34 -13.79
CA ASN A 63 1.97 -10.84 -12.51
C ASN A 63 2.94 -11.24 -11.42
N PHE A 64 3.26 -10.33 -10.51
CA PHE A 64 4.17 -10.61 -9.41
C PHE A 64 3.77 -9.87 -8.14
N ILE A 65 4.16 -10.44 -7.00
CA ILE A 65 3.97 -9.85 -5.68
C ILE A 65 5.05 -10.39 -4.74
N GLN A 66 5.45 -9.59 -3.76
CA GLN A 66 6.49 -9.99 -2.81
C GLN A 66 5.83 -10.49 -1.52
N GLU A 67 6.02 -11.77 -1.18
CA GLU A 67 5.55 -12.35 0.08
C GLU A 67 6.45 -11.86 1.22
N THR A 68 5.84 -11.54 2.35
CA THR A 68 6.56 -11.07 3.55
C THR A 68 6.38 -12.05 4.70
N LYS A 69 7.28 -11.97 5.67
CA LYS A 69 7.20 -12.74 6.90
C LYS A 69 7.36 -11.81 8.09
N GLU A 70 6.53 -12.01 9.10
CA GLU A 70 6.67 -11.32 10.38
C GLU A 70 8.01 -11.71 11.03
N VAL A 71 8.78 -10.70 11.43
CA VAL A 71 10.06 -10.82 12.12
C VAL A 71 10.02 -9.99 13.39
N LYS A 72 10.72 -10.46 14.42
CA LYS A 72 10.91 -9.69 15.65
C LYS A 72 12.06 -8.72 15.45
N THR A 73 11.83 -7.45 15.78
CA THR A 73 12.83 -6.38 15.79
C THR A 73 13.00 -5.83 17.21
N ASP A 74 13.99 -4.98 17.42
CA ASP A 74 14.20 -4.31 18.71
C ASP A 74 13.04 -3.37 19.09
N TYR A 75 12.26 -2.94 18.08
CA TYR A 75 11.12 -2.02 18.23
C TYR A 75 9.76 -2.74 18.14
N GLY A 76 9.73 -4.08 18.12
CA GLY A 76 8.49 -4.85 18.11
C GLY A 76 8.44 -5.92 17.03
N ARG A 77 7.35 -5.94 16.25
CA ARG A 77 7.16 -6.87 15.14
C ARG A 77 7.08 -6.10 13.84
N ASP A 78 7.82 -6.55 12.84
CA ASP A 78 7.86 -5.95 11.51
C ASP A 78 7.70 -7.05 10.44
N ASN A 79 7.48 -6.67 9.19
CA ASN A 79 7.39 -7.60 8.07
C ASN A 79 8.62 -7.49 7.19
N LYS A 80 9.40 -8.57 7.10
CA LYS A 80 10.54 -8.65 6.18
C LYS A 80 10.12 -9.32 4.87
N PRO A 81 10.48 -8.77 3.71
CA PRO A 81 10.27 -9.46 2.45
C PRO A 81 11.04 -10.79 2.39
N LYS A 82 10.44 -11.81 1.75
CA LYS A 82 10.97 -13.17 1.73
C LYS A 82 11.17 -13.72 0.31
N ASN A 83 10.13 -13.72 -0.52
CA ASN A 83 10.18 -14.27 -1.88
C ASN A 83 9.23 -13.54 -2.83
N TYR A 84 9.53 -13.57 -4.13
CA TYR A 84 8.55 -13.23 -5.16
C TYR A 84 7.64 -14.41 -5.45
N VAL A 85 6.34 -14.17 -5.46
CA VAL A 85 5.33 -15.06 -6.03
C VAL A 85 4.92 -14.44 -7.37
N PHE A 86 4.91 -15.24 -8.43
CA PHE A 86 4.60 -14.73 -9.77
C PHE A 86 3.91 -15.76 -10.67
N GLU A 87 3.22 -15.25 -11.69
CA GLU A 87 2.51 -16.01 -12.72
C GLU A 87 2.80 -15.37 -14.08
N LYS A 88 3.11 -16.20 -15.08
CA LYS A 88 3.26 -15.77 -16.48
C LYS A 88 2.02 -16.16 -17.26
N ILE A 89 1.45 -15.23 -18.01
CA ILE A 89 0.24 -15.42 -18.82
C ILE A 89 0.57 -14.98 -20.24
N MET A 90 0.32 -15.84 -21.21
CA MET A 90 0.50 -15.49 -22.63
C MET A 90 -0.60 -14.53 -23.07
N ILE A 91 -0.22 -13.48 -23.79
CA ILE A 91 -1.16 -12.52 -24.37
C ILE A 91 -1.67 -13.09 -25.69
N PRO A 92 -2.99 -13.06 -25.97
CA PRO A 92 -3.51 -13.39 -27.29
C PRO A 92 -2.83 -12.57 -28.39
N GLU A 93 -2.39 -13.21 -29.47
CA GLU A 93 -1.60 -12.58 -30.54
C GLU A 93 -2.30 -11.34 -31.13
N VAL A 94 -3.63 -11.37 -31.23
CA VAL A 94 -4.44 -10.23 -31.70
C VAL A 94 -4.24 -9.00 -30.81
N ASP A 95 -4.29 -9.17 -29.50
CA ASP A 95 -4.14 -8.07 -28.55
C ASP A 95 -2.68 -7.62 -28.43
N ALA A 96 -1.74 -8.57 -28.45
CA ALA A 96 -0.31 -8.28 -28.47
C ALA A 96 0.05 -7.45 -29.71
N SER A 97 -0.40 -7.87 -30.89
CA SER A 97 -0.20 -7.16 -32.17
C SER A 97 -0.84 -5.78 -32.16
N LYS A 98 -2.07 -5.67 -31.66
CA LYS A 98 -2.76 -4.38 -31.51
C LYS A 98 -1.96 -3.39 -30.67
N ILE A 99 -1.45 -3.82 -29.51
CA ILE A 99 -0.66 -2.94 -28.64
C ILE A 99 0.74 -2.68 -29.21
N GLY A 100 1.42 -3.68 -29.76
CA GLY A 100 2.75 -3.50 -30.36
C GLY A 100 2.73 -2.49 -31.52
N GLN A 101 1.75 -2.61 -32.42
CA GLN A 101 1.54 -1.64 -33.50
C GLN A 101 1.15 -0.26 -32.96
N PHE A 102 0.29 -0.19 -31.94
CA PHE A 102 -0.05 1.06 -31.28
C PHE A 102 1.19 1.75 -30.69
N MET A 103 2.05 1.03 -29.97
CA MET A 103 3.28 1.59 -29.38
C MET A 103 4.24 2.14 -30.44
N LEU A 104 4.39 1.44 -31.57
CA LEU A 104 5.17 1.89 -32.71
C LEU A 104 4.60 3.16 -33.35
N ALA A 105 3.31 3.14 -33.70
CA ALA A 105 2.63 4.29 -34.31
C ALA A 105 2.63 5.52 -33.37
N PHE A 106 2.50 5.29 -32.07
CA PHE A 106 2.52 6.31 -31.03
C PHE A 106 3.94 6.81 -30.70
N LYS A 107 4.97 6.15 -31.25
CA LYS A 107 6.40 6.42 -31.00
C LYS A 107 6.71 6.46 -29.51
N SER A 108 6.22 5.48 -28.74
CA SER A 108 6.44 5.42 -27.28
C SER A 108 7.92 5.45 -26.90
N HIS A 109 8.77 4.82 -27.71
CA HIS A 109 10.24 4.79 -27.58
C HIS A 109 10.92 6.15 -27.77
N LYS A 110 10.21 7.20 -28.20
CA LYS A 110 10.74 8.57 -28.31
C LYS A 110 10.20 9.51 -27.24
N ILE A 111 9.37 9.03 -26.31
CA ILE A 111 8.93 9.84 -25.16
C ILE A 111 10.08 9.89 -24.16
N PRO A 112 10.59 11.08 -23.80
CA PRO A 112 11.70 11.18 -22.85
C PRO A 112 11.26 10.77 -21.45
N THR A 113 12.20 10.32 -20.61
CA THR A 113 11.92 10.07 -19.17
C THR A 113 11.47 11.35 -18.47
N ASP A 114 10.75 11.20 -17.35
CA ASP A 114 10.20 12.33 -16.59
C ASP A 114 11.21 13.43 -16.21
N SER A 115 12.44 13.08 -15.84
CA SER A 115 13.50 14.04 -15.51
C SER A 115 13.93 14.94 -16.68
N LEU A 116 13.54 14.61 -17.91
CA LEU A 116 13.79 15.39 -19.13
C LEU A 116 12.53 16.10 -19.64
N ILE A 117 11.39 15.98 -18.95
CA ILE A 117 10.14 16.67 -19.28
C ILE A 117 10.05 17.94 -18.44
N THR A 118 10.02 19.10 -19.10
CA THR A 118 9.85 20.40 -18.43
C THR A 118 8.57 20.44 -17.61
N ASP A 119 8.63 21.03 -16.41
CA ASP A 119 7.53 21.20 -15.46
C ASP A 119 6.96 19.89 -14.88
N TRP A 120 7.70 18.78 -14.95
CA TRP A 120 7.33 17.56 -14.24
C TRP A 120 7.40 17.77 -12.72
N ASN A 121 6.30 17.52 -12.01
CA ASN A 121 6.24 17.69 -10.56
C ASN A 121 6.63 16.40 -9.82
N PHE A 122 7.68 16.45 -9.01
CA PHE A 122 8.16 15.32 -8.20
C PHE A 122 7.63 15.33 -6.74
N ASN A 123 6.82 16.31 -6.34
CA ASN A 123 6.37 16.50 -4.94
C ASN A 123 5.15 15.66 -4.57
N TRP A 124 5.12 14.38 -4.95
CA TRP A 124 4.02 13.47 -4.64
C TRP A 124 4.53 12.36 -3.72
N LEU A 125 3.86 12.17 -2.59
CA LEU A 125 4.29 11.20 -1.56
C LEU A 125 3.70 9.80 -1.77
N ASP A 126 2.61 9.67 -2.55
CA ASP A 126 1.88 8.40 -2.71
C ASP A 126 1.49 8.16 -4.18
N CYS A 127 2.45 7.72 -4.99
CA CYS A 127 2.19 7.45 -6.40
C CYS A 127 3.02 6.25 -6.90
N GLY A 128 2.51 5.57 -7.92
CA GLY A 128 3.24 4.50 -8.58
C GLY A 128 4.32 5.03 -9.56
N ILE A 129 5.26 4.16 -9.86
CA ILE A 129 6.26 4.35 -10.92
C ILE A 129 5.90 3.42 -12.08
N ILE A 130 5.97 3.94 -13.30
CA ILE A 130 5.92 3.12 -14.51
C ILE A 130 7.23 3.23 -15.27
N LYS A 131 7.68 2.13 -15.86
CA LYS A 131 8.91 2.07 -16.64
C LYS A 131 8.63 1.43 -17.98
N PHE A 132 9.23 2.00 -19.01
CA PHE A 132 9.25 1.43 -20.34
C PHE A 132 10.69 1.17 -20.75
N LYS A 133 10.91 0.06 -21.43
CA LYS A 133 12.14 -0.26 -22.14
C LYS A 133 11.77 -0.74 -23.53
N HIS A 134 12.39 -0.19 -24.55
CA HIS A 134 12.09 -0.51 -25.93
C HIS A 134 13.36 -0.85 -26.69
N LYS A 135 13.24 -1.83 -27.58
CA LYS A 135 14.10 -2.06 -28.73
C LYS A 135 13.26 -1.85 -29.99
N VAL A 136 13.71 -1.00 -30.90
CA VAL A 136 13.09 -0.70 -32.21
C VAL A 136 14.18 -0.70 -33.27
N GLY A 137 14.34 -1.82 -33.96
CA GLY A 137 15.55 -2.09 -34.75
C GLY A 137 16.77 -2.10 -33.85
N ASP A 138 17.76 -1.27 -34.17
CA ASP A 138 18.98 -1.10 -33.37
C ASP A 138 18.84 -0.04 -32.26
N ASP A 139 17.74 0.73 -32.26
CA ASP A 139 17.50 1.76 -31.24
C ASP A 139 17.01 1.12 -29.94
N ILE A 140 17.74 1.35 -28.85
CA ILE A 140 17.32 1.01 -27.49
C ILE A 140 17.01 2.29 -26.72
N SER A 141 15.89 2.29 -25.99
CA SER A 141 15.48 3.41 -25.15
C SER A 141 14.80 2.94 -23.87
N ASP A 142 14.98 3.71 -22.81
CA ASP A 142 14.31 3.55 -21.54
C ASP A 142 13.66 4.86 -21.09
N ALA A 143 12.53 4.74 -20.42
CA ALA A 143 11.83 5.88 -19.84
C ALA A 143 11.18 5.47 -18.52
N THR A 144 11.38 6.29 -17.50
CA THR A 144 10.70 6.16 -16.20
C THR A 144 9.75 7.34 -16.02
N PHE A 145 8.56 7.06 -15.51
CA PHE A 145 7.58 8.09 -15.19
C PHE A 145 7.06 7.89 -13.77
N THR A 146 7.39 8.82 -12.89
CA THR A 146 6.92 8.92 -11.51
C THR A 146 5.61 9.69 -11.46
N CYS A 147 4.58 9.14 -10.84
CA CYS A 147 3.31 9.85 -10.61
C CYS A 147 2.61 10.38 -11.87
N ALA A 148 2.76 9.71 -13.02
CA ALA A 148 2.23 10.20 -14.30
C ALA A 148 0.72 10.51 -14.28
N HIS A 149 -0.06 9.85 -13.41
CA HIS A 149 -1.49 10.11 -13.26
C HIS A 149 -1.80 11.48 -12.63
N ASN A 150 -0.96 11.94 -11.70
CA ASN A 150 -1.17 13.15 -10.92
C ASN A 150 -0.62 14.41 -11.60
N GLN A 151 0.12 14.24 -12.71
CA GLN A 151 0.59 15.37 -13.51
C GLN A 151 -0.56 16.08 -14.22
N ASN A 152 -0.46 17.41 -14.36
CA ASN A 152 -1.39 18.19 -15.15
C ASN A 152 -1.24 17.85 -16.65
N ASP A 153 -2.35 17.73 -17.36
CA ASP A 153 -2.35 17.43 -18.79
C ASP A 153 -1.72 18.55 -19.65
N SER A 154 -1.55 19.75 -19.09
CA SER A 154 -0.81 20.85 -19.73
C SER A 154 0.71 20.59 -19.83
N VAL A 155 1.26 19.72 -18.99
CA VAL A 155 2.68 19.38 -19.00
C VAL A 155 2.99 18.54 -20.27
N PRO A 156 4.08 18.83 -21.00
CA PRO A 156 4.42 18.10 -22.22
C PRO A 156 4.41 16.58 -22.02
N TYR A 157 3.91 15.86 -23.03
CA TYR A 157 3.81 14.39 -23.06
C TYR A 157 2.90 13.72 -22.02
N VAL A 158 2.39 14.40 -20.99
CA VAL A 158 1.56 13.78 -19.94
C VAL A 158 0.33 13.09 -20.51
N SER A 159 -0.46 13.77 -21.35
CA SER A 159 -1.63 13.14 -21.98
C SER A 159 -1.26 11.94 -22.85
N LYS A 160 -0.06 11.97 -23.48
CA LYS A 160 0.44 10.84 -24.26
C LYS A 160 0.77 9.64 -23.37
N ILE A 161 1.48 9.87 -22.26
CA ILE A 161 1.85 8.84 -21.28
C ILE A 161 0.59 8.22 -20.67
N LYS A 162 -0.39 9.06 -20.26
CA LYS A 162 -1.68 8.60 -19.73
C LYS A 162 -2.44 7.74 -20.76
N LYS A 163 -2.56 8.22 -22.00
CA LYS A 163 -3.19 7.45 -23.08
C LYS A 163 -2.49 6.12 -23.34
N LEU A 164 -1.15 6.10 -23.34
CA LEU A 164 -0.36 4.88 -23.53
C LEU A 164 -0.65 3.85 -22.43
N LYS A 165 -0.49 4.24 -21.15
CA LYS A 165 -0.71 3.32 -20.03
C LYS A 165 -2.16 2.81 -19.98
N ASP A 166 -3.14 3.69 -20.25
CA ASP A 166 -4.56 3.33 -20.17
C ASP A 166 -4.97 2.41 -21.33
N THR A 167 -4.42 2.63 -22.53
CA THR A 167 -4.67 1.75 -23.68
C THR A 167 -4.13 0.35 -23.44
N ILE A 168 -2.92 0.23 -22.89
CA ILE A 168 -2.32 -1.06 -22.50
C ILE A 168 -3.17 -1.72 -21.41
N ALA A 169 -3.50 -0.97 -20.36
CA ALA A 169 -4.27 -1.47 -19.22
C ALA A 169 -5.65 -2.00 -19.61
N ASN A 170 -6.38 -1.25 -20.45
CA ASN A 170 -7.71 -1.62 -20.89
C ASN A 170 -7.70 -2.78 -21.89
N THR A 171 -6.75 -2.80 -22.82
CA THR A 171 -6.67 -3.88 -23.83
C THR A 171 -6.32 -5.21 -23.19
N PHE A 172 -5.36 -5.23 -22.27
CA PHE A 172 -4.95 -6.45 -21.57
C PHE A 172 -5.74 -6.74 -20.29
N GLN A 173 -6.76 -5.91 -19.98
CA GLN A 173 -7.55 -6.00 -18.75
C GLN A 173 -6.69 -6.17 -17.49
N LEU A 174 -5.61 -5.39 -17.40
CA LEU A 174 -4.51 -5.64 -16.46
C LEU A 174 -4.97 -5.72 -14.99
N LYS A 175 -6.01 -4.98 -14.61
CA LYS A 175 -6.59 -5.04 -13.27
C LYS A 175 -7.22 -6.41 -13.00
N VAL A 176 -8.09 -6.89 -13.90
CA VAL A 176 -8.78 -8.18 -13.75
C VAL A 176 -7.75 -9.30 -13.67
N VAL A 177 -6.79 -9.30 -14.59
CA VAL A 177 -5.70 -10.30 -14.64
C VAL A 177 -4.87 -10.29 -13.36
N PHE A 178 -4.62 -9.13 -12.75
CA PHE A 178 -3.90 -9.05 -11.48
C PHE A 178 -4.77 -9.49 -10.29
N ASP A 179 -6.04 -9.10 -10.25
CA ASP A 179 -6.98 -9.50 -9.21
C ASP A 179 -7.09 -11.03 -9.16
N GLU A 180 -7.28 -11.68 -10.32
CA GLU A 180 -7.32 -13.14 -10.47
C GLU A 180 -6.04 -13.82 -9.97
N PHE A 181 -4.87 -13.23 -10.26
CA PHE A 181 -3.60 -13.69 -9.73
C PHE A 181 -3.58 -13.59 -8.20
N THR A 182 -3.95 -12.44 -7.65
CA THR A 182 -3.92 -12.25 -6.20
C THR A 182 -4.92 -13.17 -5.49
N ASP A 183 -6.07 -13.48 -6.08
CA ASP A 183 -7.10 -14.36 -5.51
C ASP A 183 -6.63 -15.80 -5.29
N LYS A 184 -5.62 -16.24 -6.06
CA LYS A 184 -4.96 -17.54 -5.87
C LYS A 184 -3.95 -17.54 -4.71
N LEU A 185 -3.59 -16.38 -4.16
CA LEU A 185 -2.59 -16.28 -3.10
C LEU A 185 -3.07 -16.91 -1.78
N PRO A 186 -2.17 -17.57 -1.03
CA PRO A 186 -2.49 -18.10 0.29
C PRO A 186 -3.09 -17.05 1.23
N LYS A 187 -4.13 -17.47 1.95
CA LYS A 187 -4.74 -16.73 3.05
C LYS A 187 -3.86 -16.83 4.30
N GLY A 188 -3.94 -15.83 5.16
CA GLY A 188 -3.17 -15.68 6.41
C GLY A 188 -1.84 -14.97 6.24
N GLU A 189 -1.47 -14.59 5.02
CA GLU A 189 -0.15 -14.05 4.67
C GLU A 189 -0.22 -12.58 4.27
N SER A 190 0.91 -11.89 4.43
CA SER A 190 1.11 -10.48 4.05
C SER A 190 1.99 -10.38 2.80
N TYR A 191 1.62 -9.45 1.93
CA TYR A 191 2.27 -9.26 0.63
C TYR A 191 2.51 -7.78 0.35
N ILE A 192 3.53 -7.48 -0.45
CA ILE A 192 3.85 -6.15 -0.96
C ILE A 192 3.54 -6.13 -2.46
N ILE A 193 2.56 -5.32 -2.85
CA ILE A 193 2.13 -5.11 -4.25
C ILE A 193 3.07 -4.13 -4.95
N ASP A 194 3.48 -3.08 -4.24
CA ASP A 194 4.45 -2.06 -4.63
C ASP A 194 5.16 -1.60 -3.35
N GLY A 195 6.32 -0.94 -3.43
CA GLY A 195 7.14 -0.56 -2.26
C GLY A 195 6.41 0.19 -1.12
N TRP A 196 5.18 0.65 -1.36
CA TRP A 196 4.30 1.34 -0.42
C TRP A 196 2.96 0.63 -0.17
N ILE A 197 2.54 -0.28 -1.06
CA ILE A 197 1.23 -0.92 -1.02
C ILE A 197 1.36 -2.32 -0.43
N ASN A 198 0.82 -2.48 0.77
CA ASN A 198 0.75 -3.77 1.46
C ASN A 198 -0.65 -4.37 1.32
N MET A 199 -0.71 -5.69 1.23
CA MET A 199 -1.94 -6.47 1.19
C MET A 199 -1.85 -7.59 2.22
N TYR A 200 -2.82 -7.65 3.12
CA TYR A 200 -3.00 -8.81 3.99
C TYR A 200 -4.17 -9.66 3.50
N LYS A 201 -3.94 -10.94 3.19
CA LYS A 201 -5.02 -11.87 2.86
C LYS A 201 -5.53 -12.49 4.15
N LEU A 202 -6.73 -12.13 4.58
CA LEU A 202 -7.34 -12.67 5.81
C LEU A 202 -7.43 -14.22 5.74
N SER A 203 -6.98 -14.89 6.80
CA SER A 203 -7.22 -16.33 7.00
C SER A 203 -8.72 -16.65 7.05
N GLN A 204 -9.09 -17.91 6.84
CA GLN A 204 -10.49 -18.33 6.89
C GLN A 204 -11.15 -18.00 8.24
N LYS A 205 -10.43 -18.23 9.34
CA LYS A 205 -10.90 -17.88 10.69
C LYS A 205 -11.11 -16.36 10.86
N GLN A 206 -10.24 -15.54 10.29
CA GLN A 206 -10.38 -14.08 10.32
C GLN A 206 -11.53 -13.61 9.44
N LEU A 207 -11.75 -14.20 8.26
CA LEU A 207 -12.90 -13.91 7.41
C LEU A 207 -14.21 -14.24 8.12
N GLU A 208 -14.32 -15.41 8.76
CA GLU A 208 -15.50 -15.77 9.54
C GLU A 208 -15.75 -14.81 10.70
N TRP A 209 -14.69 -14.38 11.39
CA TRP A 209 -14.79 -13.36 12.42
C TRP A 209 -15.21 -12.01 11.85
N TRP A 210 -14.68 -11.63 10.69
CA TRP A 210 -15.00 -10.39 10.00
C TRP A 210 -16.48 -10.34 9.60
N GLU A 211 -17.02 -11.42 9.05
CA GLU A 211 -18.45 -11.50 8.74
C GLU A 211 -19.31 -11.45 10.00
N LYS A 212 -18.96 -12.24 11.03
CA LYS A 212 -19.70 -12.27 12.30
C LYS A 212 -19.69 -10.92 13.05
N SER A 213 -18.60 -10.16 12.94
CA SER A 213 -18.46 -8.86 13.61
C SER A 213 -18.99 -7.69 12.77
N LYS A 214 -19.50 -7.93 11.55
CA LYS A 214 -20.05 -6.87 10.69
C LYS A 214 -21.13 -6.02 11.37
N PRO A 215 -22.14 -6.59 12.06
CA PRO A 215 -23.16 -5.76 12.74
C PRO A 215 -22.57 -4.87 13.85
N ILE A 216 -21.50 -5.36 14.51
CA ILE A 216 -20.80 -4.62 15.57
C ILE A 216 -20.05 -3.44 14.95
N ARG A 217 -19.29 -3.68 13.87
CA ARG A 217 -18.55 -2.64 13.16
C ARG A 217 -19.48 -1.60 12.55
N GLU A 218 -20.56 -2.02 11.90
CA GLU A 218 -21.53 -1.08 11.33
C GLU A 218 -22.13 -0.16 12.40
N TYR A 219 -22.52 -0.71 13.56
CA TYR A 219 -22.98 0.11 14.69
C TYR A 219 -21.88 1.06 15.21
N GLN A 220 -20.66 0.55 15.46
CA GLN A 220 -19.55 1.35 15.94
C GLN A 220 -19.24 2.52 14.98
N LYS A 221 -19.36 2.31 13.67
CA LYS A 221 -19.18 3.34 12.65
C LYS A 221 -20.18 4.49 12.82
N THR A 222 -21.44 4.18 13.16
CA THR A 222 -22.49 5.21 13.33
C THR A 222 -22.28 6.10 14.54
N ILE A 223 -21.58 5.62 15.56
CA ILE A 223 -21.36 6.36 16.81
C ILE A 223 -19.95 6.93 16.92
N LYS A 224 -19.07 6.62 15.95
CA LYS A 224 -17.63 6.86 16.05
C LYS A 224 -17.34 8.33 16.34
N ASP A 225 -17.74 9.20 15.43
CA ASP A 225 -17.36 10.61 15.48
C ASP A 225 -18.00 11.30 16.69
N THR A 226 -19.23 10.91 17.05
CA THR A 226 -19.90 11.39 18.26
C THR A 226 -19.11 11.05 19.53
N ILE A 227 -18.59 9.81 19.64
CA ILE A 227 -17.76 9.41 20.78
C ILE A 227 -16.42 10.16 20.77
N ASP A 228 -15.77 10.23 19.61
CA ASP A 228 -14.43 10.82 19.47
C ASP A 228 -14.47 12.28 19.91
N TYR A 229 -15.37 13.09 19.32
CA TYR A 229 -15.52 14.51 19.65
C TYR A 229 -15.95 14.74 21.10
N TYR A 230 -16.86 13.92 21.64
CA TYR A 230 -17.31 14.07 23.02
C TYR A 230 -16.19 13.78 24.02
N LEU A 231 -15.47 12.67 23.83
CA LEU A 231 -14.36 12.28 24.70
C LEU A 231 -13.24 13.32 24.65
N GLU A 232 -12.90 13.77 23.45
CA GLU A 232 -11.89 14.81 23.24
C GLU A 232 -12.27 16.12 23.95
N SER A 233 -13.50 16.60 23.75
CA SER A 233 -14.01 17.81 24.39
C SER A 233 -13.98 17.70 25.92
N GLU A 234 -14.50 16.61 26.48
CA GLU A 234 -14.54 16.43 27.94
C GLU A 234 -13.14 16.25 28.56
N LEU A 235 -12.23 15.55 27.89
CA LEU A 235 -10.87 15.38 28.36
C LEU A 235 -10.12 16.71 28.37
N ASN A 236 -10.23 17.51 27.30
CA ASN A 236 -9.61 18.84 27.24
C ASN A 236 -10.26 19.83 28.22
N ARG A 237 -11.56 19.67 28.53
CA ARG A 237 -12.24 20.45 29.58
C ARG A 237 -11.76 20.09 30.99
N LEU A 238 -11.56 18.80 31.27
CA LEU A 238 -11.15 18.30 32.59
C LEU A 238 -9.64 18.40 32.83
N ILE A 239 -8.86 18.48 31.75
CA ILE A 239 -7.40 18.58 31.75
C ILE A 239 -6.99 19.77 30.86
N PRO A 240 -7.39 21.01 31.23
CA PRO A 240 -6.90 22.20 30.55
C PRO A 240 -5.40 22.31 30.87
N ASN A 241 -4.53 22.35 29.86
CA ASN A 241 -3.05 22.22 29.95
C ASN A 241 -2.53 20.79 29.96
N SER A 242 -3.12 19.91 29.15
CA SER A 242 -2.60 18.55 28.94
C SER A 242 -1.14 18.50 28.46
N THR A 243 -0.59 19.59 27.90
CA THR A 243 0.83 19.74 27.54
C THR A 243 1.80 19.86 28.70
N GLU A 244 1.34 20.27 29.87
CA GLU A 244 2.16 20.26 31.08
C GLU A 244 2.26 18.86 31.68
N LEU A 245 1.51 17.92 31.12
CA LEU A 245 1.66 16.51 31.43
C LEU A 245 2.71 15.92 30.48
N ASP A 246 3.77 15.40 31.09
CA ASP A 246 4.84 14.67 30.41
C ASP A 246 4.36 13.26 30.02
N CYS A 247 3.26 13.18 29.27
CA CYS A 247 2.61 11.96 28.85
C CYS A 247 2.98 11.67 27.39
N PHE A 248 4.11 11.02 27.15
CA PHE A 248 4.56 10.71 25.80
C PHE A 248 3.94 9.43 25.19
N ASP A 249 3.08 8.74 25.93
CA ASP A 249 2.52 7.46 25.49
C ASP A 249 1.18 7.60 24.77
N GLU A 250 0.99 6.78 23.74
CA GLU A 250 -0.32 6.49 23.18
C GLU A 250 -1.05 5.47 24.07
N TYR A 251 -2.24 5.84 24.54
CA TYR A 251 -3.06 5.04 25.44
C TYR A 251 -4.18 4.35 24.68
N ARG A 252 -4.16 3.02 24.64
CA ARG A 252 -5.28 2.21 24.17
C ARG A 252 -6.34 2.04 25.25
N LEU A 253 -7.48 2.66 25.05
CA LEU A 253 -8.67 2.64 25.90
C LEU A 253 -9.63 1.54 25.46
N THR A 254 -10.29 0.92 26.42
CA THR A 254 -11.37 -0.06 26.19
C THR A 254 -12.56 0.30 27.02
N PHE A 255 -13.71 0.49 26.39
CA PHE A 255 -14.97 0.83 27.03
C PHE A 255 -15.92 -0.35 26.97
N ASN A 256 -16.60 -0.65 28.07
CA ASN A 256 -17.62 -1.69 28.09
C ASN A 256 -18.92 -1.24 27.42
N LYS A 257 -19.87 -2.17 27.27
CA LYS A 257 -21.23 -1.91 26.75
C LYS A 257 -22.11 -0.97 27.60
N ASN A 258 -21.58 -0.41 28.68
CA ASN A 258 -22.26 0.59 29.49
C ASN A 258 -21.57 1.96 29.35
N GLY A 259 -20.68 2.12 28.36
CA GLY A 259 -19.92 3.35 28.11
C GLY A 259 -18.86 3.67 29.17
N ARG A 260 -18.52 2.74 30.07
CA ARG A 260 -17.50 2.97 31.12
C ARG A 260 -16.14 2.44 30.69
N LEU A 261 -15.09 3.20 31.01
CA LEU A 261 -13.71 2.76 30.81
C LEU A 261 -13.42 1.49 31.62
N ARG A 262 -13.15 0.39 30.91
CA ARG A 262 -12.78 -0.91 31.46
C ARG A 262 -11.27 -1.05 31.64
N SER A 263 -10.49 -0.65 30.64
CA SER A 263 -9.03 -0.72 30.68
C SER A 263 -8.38 0.38 29.87
N MET A 264 -7.16 0.71 30.26
CA MET A 264 -6.28 1.66 29.60
C MET A 264 -4.87 1.05 29.60
N LYS A 265 -4.31 0.86 28.41
CA LYS A 265 -3.02 0.22 28.15
C LYS A 265 -2.13 1.17 27.35
N VAL A 266 -0.82 0.99 27.45
CA VAL A 266 0.20 1.69 26.67
C VAL A 266 1.15 0.65 26.11
N ASP A 267 1.77 0.94 24.97
CA ASP A 267 2.76 0.05 24.35
C ASP A 267 4.14 0.20 25.02
N MET A 268 4.20 -0.21 26.29
CA MET A 268 5.42 -0.26 27.10
C MET A 268 5.59 -1.62 27.77
N GLY A 269 6.83 -1.95 28.11
CA GLY A 269 7.21 -3.11 28.91
C GLY A 269 6.56 -3.11 30.29
N PHE A 270 6.43 -4.30 30.90
CA PHE A 270 5.86 -4.41 32.25
C PHE A 270 6.66 -3.63 33.31
N TRP A 271 7.98 -3.67 33.22
CA TRP A 271 8.88 -3.01 34.16
C TRP A 271 8.88 -1.49 33.99
N GLU A 272 8.86 -0.99 32.76
CA GLU A 272 8.72 0.44 32.46
C GLU A 272 7.44 1.00 33.07
N ARG A 273 6.29 0.34 32.88
CA ARG A 273 5.03 0.75 33.52
C ARG A 273 5.05 0.79 35.04
N MET A 274 5.91 0.00 35.67
CA MET A 274 6.03 -0.08 37.14
C MET A 274 6.94 1.00 37.72
N PHE A 275 7.95 1.44 36.98
CA PHE A 275 8.98 2.34 37.50
C PHE A 275 8.94 3.74 36.89
N ASP A 276 8.28 3.91 35.74
CA ASP A 276 8.09 5.21 35.13
C ASP A 276 7.09 6.06 35.94
N LYS A 277 7.59 7.13 36.54
CA LYS A 277 6.82 8.01 37.42
C LYS A 277 5.84 8.87 36.63
N ASP A 278 6.20 9.26 35.41
CA ASP A 278 5.41 10.15 34.58
C ASP A 278 4.23 9.39 33.98
N TYR A 279 4.46 8.15 33.51
CA TYR A 279 3.38 7.22 33.17
C TYR A 279 2.38 7.04 34.32
N GLN A 280 2.86 6.80 35.55
CA GLN A 280 1.97 6.62 36.70
C GLN A 280 1.15 7.88 37.01
N LYS A 281 1.77 9.07 36.91
CA LYS A 281 1.12 10.35 37.09
C LYS A 281 0.02 10.55 36.04
N CYS A 282 0.35 10.40 34.77
CA CYS A 282 -0.57 10.49 33.63
C CYS A 282 -1.75 9.53 33.79
N ARG A 283 -1.47 8.26 34.06
CA ARG A 283 -2.49 7.22 34.26
C ARG A 283 -3.45 7.56 35.40
N ARG A 284 -2.99 8.17 36.49
CA ARG A 284 -3.85 8.58 37.61
C ARG A 284 -4.77 9.74 37.22
N ILE A 285 -4.24 10.74 36.52
CA ILE A 285 -5.01 11.89 36.03
C ILE A 285 -6.10 11.42 35.05
N LEU A 286 -5.73 10.63 34.04
CA LEU A 286 -6.66 10.08 33.06
C LEU A 286 -7.74 9.23 33.74
N LYS A 287 -7.37 8.35 34.68
CA LYS A 287 -8.36 7.57 35.46
C LYS A 287 -9.32 8.45 36.24
N LYS A 288 -8.88 9.61 36.74
CA LYS A 288 -9.76 10.55 37.43
C LYS A 288 -10.74 11.18 36.44
N ALA A 289 -10.25 11.68 35.31
CA ALA A 289 -11.10 12.26 34.27
C ALA A 289 -12.16 11.26 33.77
N PHE A 290 -11.77 10.03 33.42
CA PHE A 290 -12.70 9.00 32.96
C PHE A 290 -13.68 8.48 34.02
N ARG A 291 -13.53 8.85 35.31
CA ARG A 291 -14.59 8.61 36.31
C ARG A 291 -15.69 9.68 36.24
N GLU A 292 -15.36 10.87 35.74
CA GLU A 292 -16.27 12.00 35.61
C GLU A 292 -17.00 11.96 34.26
N ILE A 293 -16.31 11.54 33.20
CA ILE A 293 -16.88 11.41 31.85
C ILE A 293 -17.93 10.30 31.83
N LYS A 294 -19.12 10.62 31.28
CA LYS A 294 -20.22 9.68 31.11
C LYS A 294 -20.66 9.65 29.65
N ILE A 295 -20.71 8.46 29.07
CA ILE A 295 -21.08 8.24 27.66
C ILE A 295 -22.46 7.54 27.58
N ASP A 296 -23.31 7.79 28.58
CA ASP A 296 -24.64 7.17 28.70
C ASP A 296 -25.63 7.70 27.65
N PHE A 297 -25.38 8.88 27.07
CA PHE A 297 -26.21 9.45 26.00
C PHE A 297 -26.18 8.66 24.67
N ILE A 298 -25.23 7.75 24.47
CA ILE A 298 -25.09 6.93 23.25
C ILE A 298 -25.62 5.50 23.44
N ASP A 299 -25.81 5.07 24.69
CA ASP A 299 -26.14 3.69 25.10
C ASP A 299 -25.40 2.61 24.28
N PRO A 300 -24.08 2.42 24.53
CA PRO A 300 -23.23 1.58 23.70
C PRO A 300 -23.67 0.11 23.65
N LYS A 301 -24.20 -0.36 22.52
CA LYS A 301 -24.64 -1.76 22.36
C LYS A 301 -23.49 -2.77 22.50
N TYR A 302 -22.28 -2.35 22.16
CA TYR A 302 -21.09 -3.20 22.15
C TYR A 302 -19.92 -2.53 22.88
N MET A 303 -18.95 -3.35 23.27
CA MET A 303 -17.63 -2.88 23.72
C MET A 303 -16.93 -2.16 22.56
N PHE A 304 -16.22 -1.07 22.83
CA PHE A 304 -15.48 -0.31 21.82
C PHE A 304 -14.11 0.15 22.34
N TYR A 305 -13.24 0.54 21.41
CA TYR A 305 -11.85 0.91 21.67
C TYR A 305 -11.57 2.31 21.16
N ARG A 306 -10.66 3.02 21.82
CA ARG A 306 -10.14 4.31 21.40
C ARG A 306 -8.66 4.39 21.70
N ASP A 307 -7.90 5.01 20.83
CA ASP A 307 -6.53 5.38 21.13
C ASP A 307 -6.53 6.87 21.54
N LEU A 308 -5.81 7.17 22.61
CA LEU A 308 -5.67 8.51 23.18
C LEU A 308 -4.21 8.92 23.06
N SER A 309 -3.98 10.07 22.45
CA SER A 309 -2.65 10.64 22.29
C SER A 309 -2.62 12.09 22.76
N PHE A 310 -1.40 12.58 23.01
CA PHE A 310 -1.14 13.96 23.38
C PHE A 310 -0.42 14.61 22.19
N GLY A 311 -0.91 15.75 21.71
CA GLY A 311 -0.22 16.47 20.64
C GLY A 311 -0.31 17.97 20.81
N GLY A 312 0.82 18.65 20.66
CA GLY A 312 0.93 20.11 20.58
C GLY A 312 0.42 20.88 21.80
N LYS A 313 -0.92 20.95 21.97
CA LYS A 313 -1.68 21.65 23.02
C LYS A 313 -2.87 20.88 23.61
N GLU A 314 -3.23 19.72 23.06
CA GLU A 314 -4.51 19.07 23.33
C GLU A 314 -4.37 17.54 23.41
N ILE A 315 -5.37 16.92 24.04
CA ILE A 315 -5.58 15.47 24.01
C ILE A 315 -6.41 15.15 22.77
N TYR A 316 -6.03 14.12 22.04
CA TYR A 316 -6.75 13.62 20.87
C TYR A 316 -7.29 12.22 21.12
N ILE A 317 -8.45 11.93 20.51
CA ILE A 317 -9.07 10.62 20.53
C ILE A 317 -9.23 10.12 19.10
N THR A 318 -8.78 8.89 18.86
CA THR A 318 -8.90 8.23 17.55
C THR A 318 -9.52 6.86 17.70
N ASP A 319 -10.19 6.42 16.64
CA ASP A 319 -10.74 5.07 16.55
C ASP A 319 -9.79 4.15 15.77
N PRO A 320 -9.20 3.13 16.44
CA PRO A 320 -8.33 2.17 15.75
C PRO A 320 -9.09 1.09 14.98
N THR A 321 -10.43 1.10 14.99
CA THR A 321 -11.25 0.06 14.38
C THR A 321 -11.27 0.17 12.85
N LEU A 322 -10.86 -0.90 12.16
CA LEU A 322 -11.11 -1.07 10.73
C LEU A 322 -12.57 -1.48 10.52
N TYR A 323 -13.33 -0.71 9.75
CA TYR A 323 -14.78 -0.88 9.56
C TYR A 323 -15.18 -1.79 8.39
#